data_AF-A0A7Y0AIJ0-F1
#
_entry.id   AF-A0A7Y0AIJ0-F1
#
_cell.length_a   1.000
_cell.length_b   1.000
_cell.length_c   1.000
_cell.angle_alpha   90.00
_cell.angle_beta   90.00
_cell.angle_gamma   90.00
#
_symmetry.space_group_name_H-M   'P 1'
#
loop_
_entity.id
_entity.type
_entity.pdbx_description
1 polymer ?
#
loop_
_entity_poly.entity_id
_entity_poly.type
_entity_poly.pdbx_seq_one_letter_code
_entity_poly.pdbx_strand_id
1 'polypeptide(L)'
;MKHLLLAIGEVATLAGCSKKEGPAPEPGPTAGTATYQRDGQTVNCQATIVRMPSIQGMTYYDILEVVLTTIPQPAIGSEVLYVNYYGTPGVTKASSFYLEGCTLVRNGAQYTTYSPTSYTLVNTSGGGYSGSFAGAVTAPDISTISGGIFTDVRL
;
A
#
# COMPACT_ATOMS: atom_id res chain seq x y z
N MET A 1 46.15 -50.11 -50.27
CA MET A 1 46.71 -50.74 -49.06
C MET A 1 45.96 -50.21 -47.85
N LYS A 2 45.66 -51.10 -46.91
CA LYS A 2 44.96 -50.88 -45.63
C LYS A 2 45.68 -49.86 -44.75
N HIS A 3 44.91 -49.22 -43.84
CA HIS A 3 45.16 -48.87 -42.42
C HIS A 3 44.30 -47.62 -42.12
N LEU A 4 43.07 -47.71 -41.58
CA LEU A 4 42.62 -48.03 -40.20
C LEU A 4 43.54 -47.53 -39.07
N LEU A 5 43.12 -46.46 -38.38
CA LEU A 5 43.36 -46.04 -36.97
C LEU A 5 42.41 -44.84 -36.71
N LEU A 6 41.30 -44.87 -35.96
CA LEU A 6 40.98 -45.09 -34.53
C LEU A 6 41.25 -43.87 -33.58
N ALA A 7 40.13 -43.32 -33.07
CA ALA A 7 39.90 -42.50 -31.84
C ALA A 7 40.56 -41.10 -31.79
N ILE A 8 40.02 -40.04 -31.17
CA ILE A 8 39.40 -39.79 -29.84
C ILE A 8 38.53 -38.52 -30.05
N GLY A 9 37.29 -38.34 -29.60
CA GLY A 9 36.74 -38.59 -28.28
C GLY A 9 36.75 -37.33 -27.40
N GLU A 10 36.20 -36.19 -27.85
CA GLU A 10 35.97 -35.01 -27.00
C GLU A 10 34.48 -34.79 -26.76
N VAL A 11 33.98 -35.33 -25.65
CA VAL A 11 32.72 -34.89 -25.06
C VAL A 11 33.03 -33.62 -24.28
N ALA A 12 32.74 -32.46 -24.86
CA ALA A 12 32.75 -31.19 -24.14
C ALA A 12 31.60 -31.21 -23.13
N THR A 13 31.91 -31.50 -21.87
CA THR A 13 31.05 -31.26 -20.72
C THR A 13 30.81 -29.76 -20.62
N LEU A 14 29.63 -29.30 -21.06
CA LEU A 14 29.10 -27.99 -20.71
C LEU A 14 29.00 -27.94 -19.19
N ALA A 15 29.94 -27.24 -18.56
CA ALA A 15 29.82 -26.81 -17.18
C ALA A 15 28.51 -26.01 -17.07
N GLY A 16 27.47 -26.66 -16.59
CA GLY A 16 26.23 -26.01 -16.21
C GLY A 16 26.55 -25.01 -15.10
N CYS A 17 26.72 -23.76 -15.48
CA CYS A 17 26.58 -22.64 -14.56
C CYS A 17 25.13 -22.69 -14.04
N SER A 18 24.91 -23.40 -12.94
CA SER A 18 23.73 -23.18 -12.11
C SER A 18 23.82 -21.74 -11.62
N LYS A 19 23.26 -20.80 -12.39
CA LYS A 19 22.91 -19.48 -11.88
C LYS A 19 22.04 -19.78 -10.69
N LYS A 20 22.59 -19.56 -9.49
CA LYS A 20 21.81 -19.45 -8.26
C LYS A 20 20.75 -18.41 -8.59
N GLU A 21 19.51 -18.87 -8.81
CA GLU A 21 18.38 -17.97 -8.97
C GLU A 21 18.45 -17.03 -7.77
N GLY A 22 18.65 -15.75 -8.06
CA GLY A 22 18.52 -14.74 -7.02
C GLY A 22 17.14 -14.86 -6.38
N PRO A 23 16.96 -14.40 -5.15
CA PRO A 23 15.62 -14.30 -4.59
C PRO A 23 14.71 -13.63 -5.61
N ALA A 24 13.53 -14.22 -5.84
CA ALA A 24 12.53 -13.64 -6.73
C ALA A 24 12.33 -12.16 -6.34
N PRO A 25 12.15 -11.24 -7.31
CA PRO A 25 11.87 -9.85 -7.00
C PRO A 25 10.72 -9.79 -6.00
N GLU A 26 10.89 -9.03 -4.92
CA GLU A 26 9.77 -8.77 -4.03
C GLU A 26 8.65 -8.14 -4.89
N PRO A 27 7.43 -8.67 -4.83
CA PRO A 27 6.32 -8.11 -5.60
C PRO A 27 6.17 -6.66 -5.16
N GLY A 28 6.24 -5.73 -6.12
CA GLY A 28 6.03 -4.32 -5.85
C GLY A 28 4.62 -4.04 -5.31
N PRO A 29 4.33 -2.77 -4.99
CA PRO A 29 3.09 -2.41 -4.31
C PRO A 29 1.88 -2.92 -5.08
N THR A 30 1.07 -3.73 -4.40
CA THR A 30 -0.12 -4.34 -4.99
C THR A 30 -1.35 -3.55 -4.56
N ALA A 31 -2.11 -3.08 -5.54
CA ALA A 31 -3.33 -2.33 -5.30
C ALA A 31 -4.44 -3.24 -4.73
N GLY A 32 -5.03 -2.80 -3.61
CA GLY A 32 -6.22 -3.38 -3.02
C GLY A 32 -7.49 -2.63 -3.43
N THR A 33 -8.61 -3.00 -2.80
CA THR A 33 -9.89 -2.29 -2.92
C THR A 33 -10.22 -1.56 -1.63
N ALA A 34 -10.99 -0.48 -1.74
CA ALA A 34 -11.50 0.24 -0.58
C ALA A 34 -12.88 0.87 -0.84
N THR A 35 -13.59 1.12 0.25
CA THR A 35 -14.86 1.85 0.25
C THR A 35 -14.96 2.74 1.48
N TYR A 36 -15.65 3.86 1.39
CA TYR A 36 -16.09 4.63 2.55
C TYR A 36 -17.44 5.29 2.29
N GLN A 37 -18.11 5.76 3.34
CA GLN A 37 -19.33 6.55 3.25
C GLN A 37 -19.02 8.02 3.49
N ARG A 38 -19.55 8.90 2.63
CA ARG A 38 -19.52 10.36 2.80
C ARG A 38 -20.77 10.93 2.14
N ASP A 39 -21.39 11.93 2.75
CA ASP A 39 -22.62 12.58 2.23
C ASP A 39 -23.78 11.57 2.02
N GLY A 40 -23.84 10.51 2.84
CA GLY A 40 -24.81 9.42 2.69
C GLY A 40 -24.58 8.51 1.48
N GLN A 41 -23.46 8.67 0.76
CA GLN A 41 -23.12 7.89 -0.42
C GLN A 41 -21.90 7.01 -0.17
N THR A 42 -21.93 5.82 -0.77
CA THR A 42 -20.78 4.91 -0.79
C THR A 42 -19.83 5.34 -1.89
N VAL A 43 -18.60 5.65 -1.51
CA VAL A 43 -17.49 5.95 -2.41
C VAL A 43 -16.64 4.71 -2.57
N ASN A 44 -16.52 4.22 -3.80
CA ASN A 44 -15.65 3.10 -4.16
C ASN A 44 -14.28 3.62 -4.57
N CYS A 45 -13.23 2.94 -4.12
CA CYS A 45 -11.85 3.35 -4.34
C CYS A 45 -10.95 2.17 -4.73
N GLN A 46 -9.90 2.46 -5.47
CA GLN A 46 -8.70 1.64 -5.48
C GLN A 46 -7.77 2.10 -4.37
N ALA A 47 -7.18 1.15 -3.65
CA ALA A 47 -6.31 1.41 -2.52
C ALA A 47 -4.88 1.02 -2.86
N THR A 48 -3.92 1.86 -2.51
CA THR A 48 -2.49 1.53 -2.51
C THR A 48 -1.92 1.93 -1.15
N ILE A 49 -0.72 1.45 -0.84
CA ILE A 49 -0.05 1.80 0.41
C ILE A 49 1.42 2.14 0.12
N VAL A 50 1.92 3.18 0.79
CA VAL A 50 3.33 3.54 0.77
C VAL A 50 3.83 3.67 2.21
N ARG A 51 5.12 3.39 2.40
CA ARG A 51 5.81 3.58 3.68
C ARG A 51 6.81 4.72 3.54
N MET A 52 6.74 5.69 4.44
CA MET A 52 7.62 6.85 4.43
C MET A 52 8.10 7.17 5.84
N PRO A 53 9.39 7.52 6.03
CA PRO A 53 9.86 8.04 7.30
C PRO A 53 9.34 9.48 7.51
N SER A 54 9.06 9.85 8.75
CA SER A 54 8.67 11.21 9.12
C SER A 54 9.30 11.63 10.45
N ILE A 55 9.51 12.94 10.59
CA ILE A 55 10.00 13.56 11.81
C ILE A 55 8.98 14.61 12.23
N GLN A 56 8.41 14.47 13.42
CA GLN A 56 7.58 15.50 14.02
C GLN A 56 8.24 15.99 15.31
N GLY A 57 8.65 17.25 15.32
CA GLY A 57 9.48 17.80 16.39
C GLY A 57 10.84 17.10 16.45
N MET A 58 11.08 16.32 17.51
CA MET A 58 12.29 15.51 17.68
C MET A 58 12.02 13.99 17.66
N THR A 59 10.79 13.58 17.34
CA THR A 59 10.40 12.17 17.33
C THR A 59 10.34 11.65 15.90
N TYR A 60 10.93 10.48 15.69
CA TYR A 60 10.90 9.76 14.41
C TYR A 60 9.70 8.80 14.37
N TYR A 61 9.05 8.74 13.21
CA TYR A 61 7.92 7.86 12.94
C TYR A 61 8.09 7.17 11.58
N ASP A 62 7.56 5.95 11.48
CA ASP A 62 7.18 5.40 10.19
C ASP A 62 5.73 5.78 9.92
N ILE A 63 5.45 6.28 8.71
CA ILE A 63 4.10 6.50 8.21
C ILE A 63 3.77 5.37 7.25
N LEU A 64 2.64 4.71 7.49
CA LEU A 64 1.94 3.93 6.47
C LEU A 64 0.81 4.81 5.93
N GLU A 65 0.99 5.31 4.71
CA GLU A 65 0.00 6.11 4.02
C GLU A 65 -0.78 5.20 3.07
N VAL A 66 -2.05 4.98 3.38
CA VAL A 66 -2.97 4.28 2.47
C VAL A 66 -3.63 5.33 1.58
N VAL A 67 -3.37 5.24 0.28
CA VAL A 67 -3.87 6.17 -0.73
C VAL A 67 -5.09 5.56 -1.40
N LEU A 68 -6.25 6.19 -1.20
CA LEU A 68 -7.53 5.76 -1.77
C LEU A 68 -7.91 6.68 -2.93
N THR A 69 -7.93 6.13 -4.14
CA THR A 69 -8.28 6.86 -5.36
C THR A 69 -9.72 6.50 -5.76
N THR A 70 -10.62 7.48 -5.82
CA THR A 70 -12.04 7.26 -6.14
C THR A 70 -12.22 6.69 -7.56
N ILE A 71 -13.10 5.68 -7.70
CA ILE A 71 -13.41 5.04 -8.99
C ILE A 71 -14.93 4.90 -9.19
N PRO A 72 -15.48 5.42 -10.31
CA PRO A 72 -14.82 6.32 -11.26
C PRO A 72 -14.51 7.67 -10.61
N GLN A 73 -13.52 8.38 -11.15
CA GLN A 73 -13.22 9.73 -10.70
C GLN A 73 -14.45 10.64 -10.88
N PRO A 74 -14.77 11.52 -9.91
CA PRO A 74 -15.88 12.45 -10.04
C PRO A 74 -15.75 13.34 -11.29
N ALA A 75 -16.87 13.69 -11.91
CA ALA A 75 -16.87 14.59 -13.08
C ALA A 75 -16.29 15.99 -12.78
N ILE A 76 -16.33 16.39 -11.50
CA ILE A 76 -15.78 17.67 -11.02
C ILE A 76 -14.26 17.66 -10.86
N GLY A 77 -13.61 16.51 -11.07
CA GLY A 77 -12.17 16.33 -11.07
C GLY A 77 -11.68 15.27 -10.08
N SER A 78 -10.36 15.20 -9.91
CA SER A 78 -9.71 14.13 -9.17
C SER A 78 -10.06 14.15 -7.68
N GLU A 79 -10.35 12.99 -7.11
CA GLU A 79 -10.57 12.78 -5.68
C GLU A 79 -9.65 11.65 -5.17
N VAL A 80 -8.88 11.98 -4.15
CA VAL A 80 -7.97 11.06 -3.44
C VAL A 80 -8.12 11.27 -1.94
N LEU A 81 -8.23 10.20 -1.18
CA LEU A 81 -8.24 10.21 0.28
C LEU A 81 -6.97 9.53 0.80
N TYR A 82 -6.17 10.27 1.55
CA TYR A 82 -4.99 9.77 2.24
C TYR A 82 -5.37 9.36 3.67
N VAL A 83 -5.07 8.13 4.05
CA VAL A 83 -5.30 7.60 5.41
C VAL A 83 -3.94 7.31 6.03
N ASN A 84 -3.57 8.10 7.03
CA ASN A 84 -2.21 8.14 7.54
C ASN A 84 -2.11 7.43 8.90
N TYR A 85 -1.38 6.32 8.93
CA TYR A 85 -1.07 5.59 10.16
C TYR A 85 0.36 5.86 10.60
N TYR A 86 0.54 6.24 11.85
CA TYR A 86 1.84 6.54 12.46
C TYR A 86 2.27 5.40 13.35
N GLY A 87 3.53 4.99 13.25
CA GLY A 87 4.08 3.91 14.05
C GLY A 87 5.51 4.16 14.47
N THR A 88 6.00 3.28 15.35
CA THR A 88 7.41 3.27 15.75
C THR A 88 8.29 2.98 14.54
N PRO A 89 9.43 3.67 14.34
CA PRO A 89 10.31 3.41 13.22
C PRO A 89 10.75 1.94 13.10
N GLY A 90 10.74 1.40 11.89
CA GLY A 90 11.24 0.06 11.57
C GLY A 90 10.30 -1.10 11.92
N VAL A 91 9.09 -0.82 12.43
CA VAL A 91 8.13 -1.89 12.77
C VAL A 91 7.27 -2.26 11.56
N THR A 92 6.96 -3.54 11.40
CA THR A 92 6.09 -4.05 10.33
C THR A 92 4.71 -4.50 10.83
N LYS A 93 4.60 -4.72 12.14
CA LYS A 93 3.38 -5.19 12.78
C LYS A 93 2.33 -4.09 12.82
N ALA A 94 1.13 -4.38 12.30
CA ALA A 94 0.01 -3.44 12.24
C ALA A 94 -0.37 -2.87 13.61
N SER A 95 -0.29 -3.66 14.69
CA SER A 95 -0.61 -3.20 16.05
C SER A 95 0.33 -2.14 16.62
N SER A 96 1.45 -1.86 15.94
CA SER A 96 2.40 -0.81 16.32
C SER A 96 2.12 0.53 15.63
N PHE A 97 1.04 0.60 14.86
CA PHE A 97 0.58 1.80 14.19
C PHE A 97 -0.77 2.26 14.76
N TYR A 98 -0.98 3.57 14.78
CA TYR A 98 -2.26 4.20 15.11
C TYR A 98 -2.67 5.13 13.97
N LEU A 99 -3.98 5.29 13.76
CA LEU A 99 -4.48 6.26 12.78
C LEU A 99 -4.27 7.68 13.31
N GLU A 100 -3.51 8.50 12.58
CA GLU A 100 -3.28 9.91 12.92
C GLU A 100 -4.39 10.80 12.32
N GLY A 101 -4.82 10.51 11.09
CA GLY A 101 -5.84 11.29 10.43
C GLY A 101 -6.09 10.85 9.00
N CYS A 102 -7.14 11.42 8.41
CA CYS A 102 -7.42 11.28 6.99
C CYS A 102 -7.41 12.65 6.32
N THR A 103 -6.90 12.75 5.10
CA THR A 103 -6.91 13.98 4.31
C THR A 103 -7.52 13.71 2.94
N LEU A 104 -8.69 14.31 2.70
CA LEU A 104 -9.33 14.29 1.40
C LEU A 104 -8.76 15.41 0.54
N VAL A 105 -8.29 15.07 -0.65
CA VAL A 105 -7.82 16.01 -1.66
C VAL A 105 -8.74 15.94 -2.88
N ARG A 106 -9.32 17.09 -3.22
CA ARG A 106 -10.13 17.27 -4.43
C ARG A 106 -9.45 18.27 -5.36
N ASN A 107 -9.43 17.95 -6.65
CA ASN A 107 -8.89 18.78 -7.72
C ASN A 107 -7.45 19.26 -7.46
N GLY A 108 -6.65 18.47 -6.72
CA GLY A 108 -5.26 18.77 -6.38
C GLY A 108 -5.03 19.98 -5.47
N ALA A 109 -6.09 20.62 -4.96
CA ALA A 109 -5.95 21.90 -4.24
C ALA A 109 -6.91 22.09 -3.06
N GLN A 110 -8.02 21.36 -3.00
CA GLN A 110 -8.95 21.44 -1.89
C GLN A 110 -8.69 20.31 -0.90
N TYR A 111 -8.34 20.68 0.32
CA TYR A 111 -7.97 19.74 1.38
C TYR A 111 -9.04 19.78 2.48
N THR A 112 -9.45 18.60 2.94
CA THR A 112 -10.26 18.46 4.16
C THR A 112 -9.61 17.42 5.05
N THR A 113 -9.27 17.83 6.26
CA THR A 113 -8.65 16.94 7.25
C THR A 113 -9.70 16.44 8.23
N TYR A 114 -9.66 15.14 8.48
CA TYR A 114 -10.57 14.43 9.37
C TYR A 114 -9.78 13.87 10.54
N SER A 115 -10.19 14.23 11.75
CA SER A 115 -9.69 13.64 12.98
C SER A 115 -10.21 12.20 13.12
N PRO A 116 -9.37 11.24 13.51
CA PRO A 116 -9.77 9.84 13.68
C PRO A 116 -10.89 9.69 14.71
N THR A 117 -11.90 8.89 14.39
CA THR A 117 -12.96 8.51 15.36
C THR A 117 -12.96 7.03 15.67
N SER A 118 -12.57 6.18 14.73
CA SER A 118 -12.30 4.77 14.95
C SER A 118 -11.38 4.23 13.85
N TYR A 119 -10.65 3.16 14.16
CA TYR A 119 -9.86 2.45 13.16
C TYR A 119 -9.56 1.02 13.57
N THR A 120 -9.24 0.20 12.57
CA THR A 120 -8.53 -1.06 12.73
C THR A 120 -7.41 -1.14 11.70
N LEU A 121 -6.34 -1.84 12.04
CA LEU A 121 -5.27 -2.17 11.10
C LEU A 121 -4.77 -3.58 11.45
N VAL A 122 -4.71 -4.45 10.45
CA VAL A 122 -4.25 -5.83 10.59
C VAL A 122 -3.28 -6.17 9.46
N ASN A 123 -2.29 -7.00 9.77
CA ASN A 123 -1.48 -7.62 8.73
C ASN A 123 -2.29 -8.72 8.02
N THR A 124 -2.16 -8.84 6.70
CA THR A 124 -2.71 -9.98 5.95
C THR A 124 -1.72 -11.14 5.95
N SER A 125 -2.20 -12.37 5.75
CA SER A 125 -1.34 -13.56 5.62
C SER A 125 -0.39 -13.47 4.41
N GLY A 126 -0.71 -12.62 3.43
CA GLY A 126 0.12 -12.34 2.26
C GLY A 126 1.14 -11.21 2.45
N GLY A 127 1.36 -10.74 3.68
CA GLY A 127 2.33 -9.68 3.99
C GLY A 127 1.82 -8.25 3.75
N GLY A 128 0.53 -8.08 3.44
CA GLY A 128 -0.12 -6.78 3.27
C GLY A 128 -0.77 -6.24 4.53
N TYR A 129 -1.61 -5.23 4.33
CA TYR A 129 -2.44 -4.59 5.35
C TYR A 129 -3.90 -4.56 4.92
N SER A 130 -4.79 -4.74 5.89
CA SER A 130 -6.23 -4.46 5.76
C SER A 130 -6.67 -3.66 6.97
N GLY A 131 -7.76 -2.91 6.85
CA GLY A 131 -8.21 -2.09 7.96
C GLY A 131 -9.54 -1.42 7.73
N SER A 132 -9.99 -0.78 8.80
CA SER A 132 -11.14 0.11 8.81
C SER A 132 -10.74 1.47 9.35
N PHE A 133 -11.47 2.50 8.96
CA PHE A 133 -11.26 3.86 9.43
C PHE A 133 -12.58 4.66 9.42
N ALA A 134 -12.65 5.61 10.32
CA ALA A 134 -13.67 6.65 10.32
C ALA A 134 -13.03 7.95 10.82
N GLY A 135 -13.55 9.07 10.34
CA GLY A 135 -13.01 10.39 10.67
C GLY A 135 -14.08 11.46 10.67
N ALA A 136 -13.95 12.41 11.59
CA ALA A 136 -14.84 13.54 11.73
C ALA A 136 -14.09 14.87 11.55
N VAL A 137 -14.83 15.90 11.17
CA VAL A 137 -14.33 17.27 11.05
C VAL A 137 -15.19 18.15 11.96
N THR A 138 -14.59 19.19 12.53
CA THR A 138 -15.30 20.09 13.45
C THR A 138 -16.29 21.02 12.72
N ALA A 139 -16.08 21.26 11.43
CA ALA A 139 -16.95 22.08 10.61
C ALA A 139 -18.32 21.39 10.39
N PRO A 140 -19.44 22.00 10.81
CA PRO A 140 -20.75 21.35 10.80
C PRO A 140 -21.30 21.07 9.39
N ASP A 141 -20.84 21.81 8.39
CA ASP A 141 -21.32 21.71 7.00
C ASP A 141 -20.55 20.67 6.17
N ILE A 142 -19.59 19.97 6.77
CA ILE A 142 -18.78 18.97 6.08
C ILE A 142 -19.12 17.59 6.64
N SER A 143 -19.59 16.70 5.78
CA SER A 143 -19.89 15.32 6.16
C SER A 143 -18.66 14.59 6.69
N THR A 144 -18.87 13.78 7.73
CA THR A 144 -17.87 12.86 8.25
C THR A 144 -17.59 11.73 7.25
N ILE A 145 -16.44 11.09 7.43
CA ILE A 145 -16.10 9.82 6.77
C ILE A 145 -16.48 8.70 7.73
N SER A 146 -17.29 7.76 7.26
CA SER A 146 -17.70 6.59 8.05
C SER A 146 -17.62 5.31 7.23
N GLY A 147 -17.60 4.16 7.91
CA GLY A 147 -17.58 2.85 7.25
C GLY A 147 -16.40 2.66 6.27
N GLY A 148 -15.28 3.34 6.51
CA GLY A 148 -14.08 3.20 5.70
C GLY A 148 -13.50 1.80 5.87
N ILE A 149 -13.26 1.10 4.77
CA ILE A 149 -12.66 -0.24 4.71
C ILE A 149 -11.67 -0.25 3.57
N PHE A 150 -10.49 -0.83 3.77
CA PHE A 150 -9.56 -1.20 2.71
C PHE A 150 -9.04 -2.62 2.93
N THR A 151 -8.78 -3.34 1.83
CA THR A 151 -8.43 -4.76 1.87
C THR A 151 -7.17 -5.06 1.07
N ASP A 152 -6.24 -5.76 1.70
CA ASP A 152 -5.03 -6.37 1.13
C ASP A 152 -4.19 -5.42 0.27
N VAL A 153 -3.88 -4.25 0.83
CA VAL A 153 -2.89 -3.34 0.24
C VAL A 153 -1.48 -3.80 0.60
N ARG A 154 -0.56 -3.79 -0.36
CA ARG A 154 0.82 -4.27 -0.15
C ARG A 154 1.83 -3.21 -0.55
N LEU A 155 2.90 -3.11 0.24
CA LEU A 155 4.06 -2.23 0.01
C LEU A 155 4.87 -2.69 -1.21
#